data_AF-A0A0N4Y5X9-F1
#
_entry.id   AF-A0A0N4Y5X9-F1
#
_cell.length_a   1.000
_cell.length_b   1.000
_cell.length_c   1.000
_cell.angle_alpha   90.00
_cell.angle_beta   90.00
_cell.angle_gamma   90.00
#
_symmetry.space_group_name_H-M   'P 1'
#
loop_
_entity.id
_entity.type
_entity.pdbx_description
1 polymer ?
#
loop_
_entity_poly.entity_id
_entity_poly.type
_entity_poly.pdbx_seq_one_letter_code
_entity_poly.pdbx_strand_id
1 'polypeptide(L)'
;LSATYYHQERDCILNLDDRRRNPQLLKKQSGSTAVTYLAMTCRSDGTTAALAKASFNDHCERVTPMPSTTTTPAPRKRKMGANSDWCFLELSDYVLEGTALAIESNISHQECKCRCLTGESSKLKLMDKFGNDQLRYGESCQSFQYYFDSSTCLINKQNRFSNPENFNFVPSSKRHSYFEHKCATKGT
;
A
#
# COMPACT_ATOMS: atom_id res chain seq x y z
N LEU A 1 7.15 15.42 -3.86
CA LEU A 1 6.09 14.54 -3.31
C LEU A 1 5.11 15.40 -2.53
N SER A 2 3.81 15.28 -2.79
CA SER A 2 2.73 15.98 -2.09
C SER A 2 1.48 15.10 -2.06
N ALA A 3 0.46 15.50 -1.32
CA ALA A 3 -0.82 14.81 -1.27
C ALA A 3 -1.99 15.80 -1.24
N THR A 4 -3.17 15.36 -1.64
CA THR A 4 -4.42 16.11 -1.59
C THR A 4 -5.37 15.39 -0.65
N TYR A 5 -5.79 16.08 0.40
CA TYR A 5 -6.65 15.55 1.45
C TYR A 5 -8.08 16.07 1.28
N TYR A 6 -9.01 15.14 1.14
CA TYR A 6 -10.44 15.42 0.98
C TYR A 6 -11.11 15.26 2.35
N HIS A 7 -11.61 16.36 2.93
CA HIS A 7 -12.01 16.38 4.34
C HIS A 7 -13.31 15.62 4.60
N GLN A 8 -14.26 15.64 3.65
CA GLN A 8 -15.56 14.99 3.81
C GLN A 8 -15.40 13.46 3.78
N GLU A 9 -14.61 12.99 2.82
CA GLU A 9 -14.30 11.59 2.54
C GLU A 9 -13.22 11.05 3.48
N ARG A 10 -12.50 11.95 4.16
CA ARG A 10 -11.33 11.66 4.99
C ARG A 10 -10.23 10.87 4.26
N ASP A 11 -10.17 11.04 2.94
CA ASP A 11 -9.22 10.35 2.06
C ASP A 11 -8.03 11.24 1.69
N CYS A 12 -6.90 10.61 1.43
CA CYS A 12 -5.65 11.25 1.07
C CYS A 12 -5.13 10.65 -0.23
N ILE A 13 -5.05 11.48 -1.26
CA ILE A 13 -4.53 11.13 -2.59
C ILE A 13 -3.09 11.60 -2.68
N LEU A 14 -2.14 10.70 -2.89
CA LEU A 14 -0.75 11.09 -3.14
C LEU A 14 -0.64 11.66 -4.56
N ASN A 15 -0.11 12.87 -4.69
CA ASN A 15 0.09 13.47 -6.01
C ASN A 15 1.41 12.98 -6.60
N LEU A 16 1.35 12.49 -7.84
CA LEU A 16 2.54 12.10 -8.61
C LEU A 16 3.43 13.31 -8.94
N ASP A 17 2.79 14.47 -9.15
CA ASP A 17 3.44 15.77 -9.33
C ASP A 17 3.20 16.70 -8.13
N ASP A 18 4.15 17.60 -7.90
CA ASP A 18 4.04 18.61 -6.85
C ASP A 18 4.10 20.04 -7.39
N ARG A 19 3.79 20.99 -6.51
CA ARG A 19 3.77 22.43 -6.81
C ARG A 19 5.10 22.97 -7.33
N ARG A 20 6.22 22.25 -7.16
CA ARG A 20 7.52 22.68 -7.68
C ARG A 20 7.71 22.22 -9.11
N ARG A 21 7.29 21.01 -9.45
CA ARG A 21 7.38 20.46 -10.82
C ARG A 21 6.35 21.07 -11.76
N ASN A 22 5.11 21.22 -11.29
CA ASN A 22 4.03 21.73 -12.13
C ASN A 22 3.11 22.70 -11.35
N PRO A 23 3.59 23.93 -11.07
CA PRO A 23 2.84 24.91 -10.28
C PRO A 23 1.51 25.33 -10.92
N GLN A 24 1.41 25.26 -12.26
CA GLN A 24 0.22 25.72 -13.00
C GLN A 24 -1.00 24.81 -12.81
N LEU A 25 -0.78 23.56 -12.39
CA LEU A 25 -1.86 22.62 -12.07
C LEU A 25 -2.42 22.84 -10.66
N LEU A 26 -1.71 23.58 -9.79
CA LEU A 26 -2.20 23.88 -8.44
C LEU A 26 -3.21 25.01 -8.49
N LYS A 27 -4.49 24.66 -8.56
CA LYS A 27 -5.60 25.63 -8.56
C LYS A 27 -6.33 25.60 -7.23
N LYS A 28 -6.64 26.79 -6.70
CA LYS A 28 -7.53 26.92 -5.55
C LYS A 28 -8.94 26.53 -6.00
N GLN A 29 -9.48 25.48 -5.39
CA GLN A 29 -10.85 25.07 -5.66
C GLN A 29 -11.80 26.08 -5.00
N SER A 30 -12.71 26.64 -5.80
CA SER A 30 -13.81 27.48 -5.32
C SER A 30 -15.07 26.63 -5.30
N GLY A 31 -15.43 26.09 -4.14
CA GLY A 31 -16.58 25.19 -3.96
C GLY A 31 -16.79 24.81 -2.49
N SER A 32 -17.88 24.10 -2.21
CA SER A 32 -18.26 23.63 -0.87
C SER A 32 -17.47 22.41 -0.39
N THR A 33 -16.67 21.79 -1.26
CA THR A 33 -15.83 20.64 -0.93
C THR A 33 -14.56 21.10 -0.22
N ALA A 34 -14.43 20.75 1.06
CA ALA A 34 -13.24 21.07 1.83
C ALA A 34 -12.09 20.15 1.42
N VAL A 35 -11.13 20.71 0.67
CA VAL A 35 -9.93 20.00 0.19
C VAL A 35 -8.67 20.73 0.65
N THR A 36 -7.62 19.98 1.01
CA THR A 36 -6.35 20.55 1.46
C THR A 36 -5.18 19.92 0.72
N TYR A 37 -4.33 20.78 0.14
CA TYR A 37 -3.08 20.36 -0.44
C TYR A 37 -1.97 20.29 0.62
N LEU A 38 -1.31 19.14 0.70
CA LEU A 38 -0.24 18.83 1.65
C LEU A 38 1.08 18.69 0.90
N ALA A 39 1.97 19.67 1.02
CA ALA A 39 3.30 19.64 0.39
C ALA A 39 4.39 19.24 1.39
N MET A 40 5.40 18.49 0.95
CA MET A 40 6.63 18.32 1.74
C MET A 40 7.38 19.65 1.85
N THR A 41 7.76 20.01 3.08
CA THR A 41 8.55 21.21 3.40
C THR A 41 10.02 20.88 3.75
N CYS A 42 10.34 19.63 4.09
CA CYS A 42 11.69 19.20 4.45
C CYS A 42 12.57 18.93 3.21
N ARG A 43 13.87 19.28 3.29
CA ARG A 43 14.88 19.03 2.25
C ARG A 43 15.47 17.64 2.44
N SER A 44 15.50 16.80 1.40
CA SER A 44 16.04 15.44 1.47
C SER A 44 17.56 15.48 1.33
N ASP A 45 18.28 15.56 2.44
CA ASP A 45 19.74 15.37 2.43
C ASP A 45 20.06 13.86 2.48
N GLY A 46 20.35 13.30 1.30
CA GLY A 46 21.15 12.08 1.02
C GLY A 46 21.11 10.88 1.97
N THR A 47 20.06 10.05 1.94
CA THR A 47 20.08 8.72 2.59
C THR A 47 19.48 7.62 1.70
N THR A 48 19.95 7.51 0.46
CA THR A 48 19.50 6.47 -0.50
C THR A 48 20.36 5.20 -0.53
N ALA A 49 21.52 5.15 0.15
CA ALA A 49 22.45 4.01 0.05
C ALA A 49 22.16 2.82 0.99
N ALA A 50 21.26 2.95 1.98
CA ALA A 50 21.04 1.90 2.99
C ALA A 50 19.91 0.89 2.65
N LEU A 51 19.23 1.04 1.51
CA LEU A 51 17.95 0.37 1.25
C LEU A 51 18.04 -0.95 0.45
N ALA A 52 19.23 -1.38 0.00
CA ALA A 52 19.38 -2.53 -0.90
C ALA A 52 19.51 -3.91 -0.23
N LYS A 53 19.41 -4.04 1.09
CA LYS A 53 19.59 -5.33 1.81
C LYS A 53 18.58 -5.52 2.95
N ALA A 54 17.32 -5.76 2.65
CA ALA A 54 16.31 -6.09 3.65
C ALA A 54 15.89 -7.57 3.55
N SER A 55 16.11 -8.33 4.62
CA SER A 55 15.47 -9.63 4.86
C SER A 55 14.29 -9.43 5.81
N PHE A 56 13.18 -10.12 5.56
CA PHE A 56 11.98 -10.06 6.39
C PHE A 56 11.85 -11.31 7.27
N ASN A 57 11.25 -11.19 8.46
CA ASN A 57 10.96 -12.31 9.37
C ASN A 57 9.57 -12.93 9.09
N ASP A 58 9.17 -13.94 9.87
CA ASP A 58 7.85 -14.61 9.80
C ASP A 58 6.66 -13.68 10.14
N HIS A 59 6.92 -12.44 10.53
CA HIS A 59 5.93 -11.37 10.73
C HIS A 59 6.05 -10.26 9.67
N CYS A 60 6.83 -10.51 8.61
CA CYS A 60 7.06 -9.57 7.52
C CYS A 60 7.63 -8.20 7.97
N GLU A 61 8.38 -8.18 9.07
CA GLU A 61 9.15 -7.03 9.56
C GLU A 61 10.60 -7.08 9.05
N ARG A 62 11.18 -5.90 8.76
CA ARG A 62 12.55 -5.77 8.27
C ARG A 62 13.55 -6.04 9.40
N VAL A 63 14.43 -7.03 9.23
CA VAL A 63 15.49 -7.32 10.20
C VAL A 63 16.65 -6.33 10.01
N THR A 64 16.77 -5.34 10.90
CA THR A 64 17.94 -4.43 10.99
C THR A 64 18.32 -4.23 12.46
N PRO A 65 19.61 -4.20 12.84
CA PRO A 65 20.02 -3.90 14.22
C PRO A 65 19.64 -2.46 14.61
N MET A 66 19.00 -2.30 15.76
CA MET A 66 18.45 -1.05 16.29
C MET A 66 19.55 -0.07 16.73
N PRO A 67 19.28 1.26 16.65
CA PRO A 67 19.45 2.08 17.85
C PRO A 67 18.16 2.81 18.24
N SER A 68 17.99 2.95 19.56
CA SER A 68 16.78 3.43 20.25
C SER A 68 16.52 4.94 20.18
N THR A 69 15.21 5.26 20.27
CA THR A 69 14.54 6.42 20.91
C THR A 69 14.64 7.83 20.31
N THR A 70 13.48 8.49 20.13
CA THR A 70 12.93 9.48 21.08
C THR A 70 11.44 9.75 20.78
N THR A 71 10.64 9.85 21.85
CA THR A 71 9.18 9.98 21.85
C THR A 71 8.77 11.45 21.98
N THR A 72 7.87 11.93 21.11
CA THR A 72 7.16 13.22 21.27
C THR A 72 5.65 12.99 21.04
N PRO A 73 4.74 13.65 21.78
CA PRO A 73 3.35 13.20 21.90
C PRO A 73 2.53 13.48 20.64
N ALA A 74 1.94 12.43 20.06
CA ALA A 74 1.11 12.53 18.87
C ALA A 74 -0.35 12.93 19.20
N PRO A 75 -0.99 13.82 18.42
CA PRO A 75 -2.39 14.16 18.56
C PRO A 75 -3.30 13.00 18.11
N ARG A 76 -4.32 12.74 18.93
CA ARG A 76 -5.46 11.78 18.85
C ARG A 76 -5.54 10.86 17.61
N LYS A 77 -5.27 9.57 17.88
CA LYS A 77 -5.32 8.40 16.98
C LYS A 77 -6.64 8.31 16.18
N ARG A 78 -6.55 8.38 14.84
CA ARG A 78 -7.58 7.82 13.93
C ARG A 78 -7.53 6.30 14.02
N LYS A 79 -8.67 5.62 13.96
CA LYS A 79 -8.73 4.15 13.84
C LYS A 79 -8.18 3.77 12.46
N MET A 80 -6.87 3.59 12.34
CA MET A 80 -6.30 2.69 11.32
C MET A 80 -7.09 1.37 11.40
N GLY A 81 -7.42 0.77 10.26
CA GLY A 81 -7.98 -0.58 10.25
C GLY A 81 -7.10 -1.47 11.13
N ALA A 82 -7.73 -2.30 11.96
CA ALA A 82 -7.04 -3.04 13.03
C ALA A 82 -5.87 -3.90 12.51
N ASN A 83 -5.84 -4.19 11.21
CA ASN A 83 -4.84 -4.99 10.52
C ASN A 83 -3.89 -4.16 9.63
N SER A 84 -3.92 -2.83 9.71
CA SER A 84 -2.96 -1.96 9.03
C SER A 84 -1.56 -2.06 9.68
N ASP A 85 -0.51 -1.97 8.87
CA ASP A 85 0.87 -1.95 9.34
C ASP A 85 1.72 -0.91 8.57
N TRP A 86 3.04 -0.99 8.74
CA TRP A 86 4.01 -0.08 8.12
C TRP A 86 4.00 -0.15 6.59
N CYS A 87 3.60 -1.29 6.02
CA CYS A 87 3.63 -1.57 4.59
C CYS A 87 2.25 -1.68 3.94
N PHE A 88 1.22 -2.06 4.71
CA PHE A 88 -0.15 -2.20 4.23
C PHE A 88 -1.12 -1.26 4.94
N LEU A 89 -2.04 -0.66 4.17
CA LEU A 89 -3.14 0.13 4.71
C LEU A 89 -4.43 -0.63 4.46
N GLU A 90 -5.12 -0.99 5.54
CA GLU A 90 -6.43 -1.65 5.48
C GLU A 90 -7.54 -0.61 5.30
N LEU A 91 -8.41 -0.86 4.32
CA LEU A 91 -9.64 -0.15 4.06
C LEU A 91 -10.79 -1.17 4.15
N SER A 92 -11.51 -1.16 5.27
CA SER A 92 -12.62 -2.08 5.51
C SER A 92 -13.80 -1.81 4.59
N ASP A 93 -14.46 -2.88 4.12
CA ASP A 93 -15.61 -2.83 3.21
C ASP A 93 -15.31 -2.16 1.86
N TYR A 94 -14.04 -2.09 1.46
CA TYR A 94 -13.64 -1.71 0.11
C TYR A 94 -13.25 -2.94 -0.71
N VAL A 95 -13.57 -2.90 -2.00
CA VAL A 95 -13.33 -3.96 -2.99
C VAL A 95 -12.74 -3.32 -4.25
N LEU A 96 -11.78 -4.01 -4.87
CA LEU A 96 -11.22 -3.67 -6.17
C LEU A 96 -11.62 -4.76 -7.17
N GLU A 97 -12.62 -4.49 -7.99
CA GLU A 97 -13.24 -5.47 -8.87
C GLU A 97 -12.39 -5.76 -10.12
N GLY A 98 -12.38 -7.02 -10.57
CA GLY A 98 -11.81 -7.40 -11.87
C GLY A 98 -10.27 -7.34 -12.00
N THR A 99 -9.53 -7.20 -10.90
CA THR A 99 -8.06 -7.00 -10.93
C THR A 99 -7.23 -8.12 -10.29
N ALA A 100 -7.90 -9.19 -9.85
CA ALA A 100 -7.24 -10.30 -9.17
C ALA A 100 -6.33 -11.08 -10.13
N LEU A 101 -5.03 -11.13 -9.80
CA LEU A 101 -4.02 -11.99 -10.42
C LEU A 101 -4.15 -13.43 -9.93
N ALA A 102 -4.38 -13.59 -8.64
CA ALA A 102 -4.39 -14.89 -7.98
C ALA A 102 -5.37 -14.92 -6.82
N ILE A 103 -5.86 -16.13 -6.55
CA ILE A 103 -6.76 -16.43 -5.45
C ILE A 103 -6.07 -17.44 -4.56
N GLU A 104 -5.84 -17.08 -3.31
CA GLU A 104 -5.24 -17.93 -2.30
C GLU A 104 -6.29 -18.22 -1.22
N SER A 105 -6.54 -19.50 -0.95
CA SER A 105 -7.58 -19.93 -0.02
C SER A 105 -6.96 -20.54 1.23
N ASN A 106 -7.70 -20.51 2.34
CA ASN A 106 -7.28 -21.08 3.63
C ASN A 106 -5.95 -20.50 4.14
N ILE A 107 -5.76 -19.18 3.95
CA ILE A 107 -4.60 -18.46 4.46
C ILE A 107 -5.06 -17.27 5.30
N SER A 108 -4.25 -16.84 6.26
CA SER A 108 -4.54 -15.65 7.05
C SER A 108 -4.27 -14.36 6.25
N HIS A 109 -4.84 -13.24 6.69
CA HIS A 109 -4.53 -11.94 6.10
C HIS A 109 -3.03 -11.57 6.22
N GLN A 110 -2.33 -12.08 7.25
CA GLN A 110 -0.88 -11.88 7.41
C GLN A 110 -0.10 -12.70 6.38
N GLU A 111 -0.48 -13.95 6.17
CA GLU A 111 0.09 -14.79 5.12
C GLU A 111 -0.16 -14.18 3.73
N CYS A 112 -1.33 -13.57 3.52
CA CYS A 112 -1.67 -12.84 2.29
C CYS A 112 -0.75 -11.63 2.05
N LYS A 113 -0.45 -10.84 3.11
CA LYS A 113 0.57 -9.76 3.03
C LYS A 113 1.92 -10.32 2.62
N CYS A 114 2.35 -11.40 3.26
CA CYS A 114 3.65 -12.00 2.98
C CYS A 114 3.69 -12.56 1.55
N ARG A 115 2.60 -13.12 1.01
CA ARG A 115 2.52 -13.53 -0.40
C ARG A 115 2.55 -12.36 -1.37
N CYS A 116 1.87 -11.26 -1.05
CA CYS A 116 1.94 -10.02 -1.81
C CYS A 116 3.39 -9.46 -1.85
N LEU A 117 4.10 -9.44 -0.72
CA LEU A 117 5.50 -9.01 -0.62
C LEU A 117 6.50 -10.00 -1.26
N THR A 118 6.26 -11.30 -1.11
CA THR A 118 7.12 -12.35 -1.66
C THR A 118 6.96 -12.47 -3.17
N GLY A 119 5.81 -12.07 -3.70
CA GLY A 119 5.61 -11.85 -5.14
C GLY A 119 6.60 -10.84 -5.73
N GLU A 120 7.10 -9.89 -4.93
CA GLU A 120 8.13 -8.91 -5.35
C GLU A 120 9.56 -9.30 -4.95
N SER A 121 9.73 -10.21 -3.99
CA SER A 121 11.03 -10.58 -3.46
C SER A 121 11.63 -11.72 -4.28
N SER A 122 12.77 -11.43 -4.91
CA SER A 122 13.63 -12.30 -5.73
C SER A 122 14.17 -13.56 -5.00
N LYS A 123 13.48 -14.15 -4.03
CA LYS A 123 13.97 -15.25 -3.19
C LYS A 123 13.05 -16.46 -3.09
N LEU A 124 11.76 -16.35 -3.45
CA LEU A 124 10.98 -17.52 -3.85
C LEU A 124 11.15 -17.76 -5.36
N LYS A 125 12.41 -17.83 -5.78
CA LYS A 125 12.80 -18.16 -7.16
C LYS A 125 12.42 -19.61 -7.39
N LEU A 126 11.31 -19.86 -8.08
CA LEU A 126 11.35 -21.02 -8.98
C LEU A 126 12.41 -20.64 -10.01
N MET A 127 13.58 -21.27 -9.92
CA MET A 127 14.49 -21.26 -11.07
C MET A 127 13.72 -21.96 -12.18
N ASP A 128 13.34 -21.23 -13.22
CA ASP A 128 13.02 -21.92 -14.47
C ASP A 128 14.30 -22.67 -14.91
N LYS A 129 14.17 -23.70 -15.75
CA LYS A 129 15.33 -24.46 -16.24
C LYS A 129 16.34 -23.62 -17.04
N PHE A 130 16.07 -22.33 -17.23
CA PHE A 130 16.81 -21.39 -18.07
C PHE A 130 17.44 -20.22 -17.29
N GLY A 131 17.24 -20.12 -15.97
CA GLY A 131 17.82 -19.10 -15.10
C GLY A 131 17.15 -17.72 -15.14
N ASN A 132 15.90 -17.59 -15.62
CA ASN A 132 15.17 -16.32 -15.61
C ASN A 132 14.36 -16.13 -14.32
N ASP A 133 14.34 -14.89 -13.81
CA ASP A 133 13.54 -14.51 -12.64
C ASP A 133 12.04 -14.49 -12.99
N GLN A 134 11.24 -15.35 -12.35
CA GLN A 134 9.78 -15.39 -12.55
C GLN A 134 9.04 -14.94 -11.29
N LEU A 135 8.24 -13.87 -11.42
CA LEU A 135 7.31 -13.41 -10.39
C LEU A 135 6.27 -14.50 -10.14
N ARG A 136 5.99 -14.84 -8.87
CA ARG A 136 5.07 -15.93 -8.49
C ARG A 136 3.68 -15.80 -9.12
N TYR A 137 3.23 -14.57 -9.35
CA TYR A 137 1.92 -14.24 -9.90
C TYR A 137 2.01 -13.57 -11.28
N GLY A 138 3.17 -13.67 -11.96
CA GLY A 138 3.44 -13.04 -13.25
C GLY A 138 3.74 -11.53 -13.18
N GLU A 139 3.17 -10.81 -12.22
CA GLU A 139 3.35 -9.37 -12.01
C GLU A 139 3.51 -9.01 -10.52
N SER A 140 4.02 -7.82 -10.23
CA SER A 140 4.18 -7.30 -8.86
C SER A 140 2.83 -6.99 -8.22
N CYS A 141 2.69 -7.32 -6.93
CA CYS A 141 1.48 -7.07 -6.16
C CYS A 141 1.36 -5.59 -5.76
N GLN A 142 0.30 -4.93 -6.21
CA GLN A 142 0.02 -3.52 -5.84
C GLN A 142 -1.04 -3.41 -4.73
N SER A 143 -1.89 -4.41 -4.57
CA SER A 143 -2.86 -4.49 -3.47
C SER A 143 -3.36 -5.91 -3.29
N PHE A 144 -4.10 -6.17 -2.22
CA PHE A 144 -4.88 -7.40 -2.10
C PHE A 144 -6.21 -7.17 -1.41
N GLN A 145 -7.12 -8.11 -1.56
CA GLN A 145 -8.42 -8.12 -0.88
C GLN A 145 -8.50 -9.38 -0.02
N TYR A 146 -9.06 -9.25 1.17
CA TYR A 146 -9.18 -10.38 2.08
C TYR A 146 -10.61 -10.52 2.60
N TYR A 147 -11.18 -11.71 2.41
CA TYR A 147 -12.48 -12.11 2.93
C TYR A 147 -12.25 -12.97 4.16
N PHE A 148 -12.61 -12.43 5.34
CA PHE A 148 -12.25 -13.04 6.62
C PHE A 148 -13.00 -14.35 6.86
N ASP A 149 -14.29 -14.40 6.48
CA ASP A 149 -15.14 -15.57 6.73
C ASP A 149 -14.67 -16.80 5.94
N SER A 150 -14.17 -16.60 4.72
CA SER A 150 -13.69 -17.69 3.85
C SER A 150 -12.17 -17.88 3.87
N SER A 151 -11.44 -17.03 4.61
CA SER A 151 -9.98 -16.98 4.59
C SER A 151 -9.42 -16.95 3.16
N THR A 152 -10.03 -16.10 2.33
CA THR A 152 -9.70 -15.97 0.90
C THR A 152 -8.99 -14.65 0.67
N CYS A 153 -7.84 -14.73 -0.01
CA CYS A 153 -6.96 -13.64 -0.38
C CYS A 153 -6.97 -13.49 -1.91
N LEU A 154 -7.35 -12.32 -2.41
CA LEU A 154 -7.25 -11.95 -3.81
C LEU A 154 -6.07 -11.01 -3.98
N ILE A 155 -5.03 -11.46 -4.67
CA ILE A 155 -3.83 -10.67 -4.94
C ILE A 155 -4.07 -9.88 -6.21
N ASN A 156 -3.87 -8.56 -6.19
CA ASN A 156 -4.16 -7.69 -7.33
C ASN A 156 -2.88 -7.06 -7.89
N LYS A 157 -2.82 -6.96 -9.22
CA LYS A 157 -1.77 -6.19 -9.94
C LYS A 157 -1.97 -4.68 -9.92
N GLN A 158 -3.17 -4.26 -9.57
CA GLN A 158 -3.58 -2.87 -9.56
C GLN A 158 -3.97 -2.48 -8.14
N ASN A 159 -3.96 -1.17 -7.91
CA ASN A 159 -4.46 -0.54 -6.72
C ASN A 159 -5.51 0.51 -7.06
N ARG A 160 -6.10 1.11 -6.02
CA ARG A 160 -7.11 2.18 -6.14
C ARG A 160 -6.67 3.40 -6.94
N PHE A 161 -5.36 3.61 -7.15
CA PHE A 161 -4.84 4.72 -7.94
C PHE A 161 -4.72 4.36 -9.43
N SER A 162 -4.32 3.13 -9.72
CA SER A 162 -4.19 2.62 -11.09
C SER A 162 -5.51 2.16 -11.71
N ASN A 163 -6.50 1.82 -10.89
CA ASN A 163 -7.84 1.41 -11.35
C ASN A 163 -8.94 1.97 -10.41
N PRO A 164 -9.14 3.30 -10.41
CA PRO A 164 -10.11 3.94 -9.53
C PRO A 164 -11.57 3.60 -9.87
N GLU A 165 -11.88 3.37 -11.15
CA GLU A 165 -13.24 3.10 -11.63
C GLU A 165 -13.83 1.78 -11.08
N ASN A 166 -12.96 0.85 -10.67
CA ASN A 166 -13.38 -0.45 -10.10
C ASN A 166 -13.14 -0.53 -8.58
N PHE A 167 -12.80 0.58 -7.93
CA PHE A 167 -12.56 0.65 -6.50
C PHE A 167 -13.82 1.14 -5.78
N ASN A 168 -14.55 0.21 -5.17
CA ASN A 168 -15.89 0.45 -4.64
C ASN A 168 -15.95 0.23 -3.12
N PHE A 169 -16.79 1.01 -2.45
CA PHE A 169 -17.21 0.74 -1.08
C PHE A 169 -18.45 -0.16 -1.10
N VAL A 170 -18.31 -1.38 -0.59
CA VAL A 170 -19.35 -2.43 -0.61
C VAL A 170 -19.58 -2.90 0.82
N PRO A 171 -20.45 -2.23 1.60
CA PRO A 171 -20.73 -2.64 2.97
C PRO A 171 -21.41 -4.02 2.96
N SER A 172 -20.93 -4.94 3.79
CA SER A 172 -21.45 -6.31 3.86
C SER A 172 -21.51 -6.81 5.30
N SER A 173 -22.43 -7.74 5.56
CA SER A 173 -22.42 -8.51 6.82
C SER A 173 -21.21 -9.44 6.90
N LYS A 174 -20.65 -9.81 5.74
CA LYS A 174 -19.42 -10.60 5.63
C LYS A 174 -18.22 -9.69 5.71
N ARG A 175 -17.37 -9.91 6.70
CA ARG A 175 -16.20 -9.07 6.92
C ARG A 175 -15.20 -9.26 5.79
N HIS A 176 -14.90 -8.18 5.08
CA HIS A 176 -13.88 -8.14 4.05
C HIS A 176 -13.15 -6.80 4.07
N SER A 177 -11.93 -6.76 3.53
CA SER A 177 -11.15 -5.54 3.51
C SER A 177 -10.18 -5.54 2.33
N TYR A 178 -9.96 -4.35 1.79
CA TYR A 178 -8.91 -4.06 0.83
C TYR A 178 -7.63 -3.65 1.57
N PHE A 179 -6.47 -4.07 1.08
CA PHE A 179 -5.17 -3.75 1.63
C PHE A 179 -4.29 -3.13 0.55
N GLU A 180 -3.98 -1.85 0.72
CA GLU A 180 -3.09 -1.10 -0.18
C GLU A 180 -1.63 -1.44 0.11
N HIS A 181 -0.85 -1.81 -0.91
CA HIS A 181 0.58 -2.04 -0.76
C HIS A 181 1.37 -0.73 -0.87
N LYS A 182 1.66 -0.10 0.26
CA LYS A 182 2.35 1.21 0.32
C LYS A 182 3.85 1.14 0.06
N CYS A 183 4.46 -0.05 0.08
CA CYS A 183 5.91 -0.18 -0.13
C CYS A 183 6.32 -0.36 -1.58
N ALA A 184 5.41 -0.78 -2.47
CA ALA A 184 5.71 -1.02 -3.89
C ALA A 184 6.35 0.19 -4.59
N THR A 185 6.02 1.41 -4.18
CA THR A 185 6.48 2.67 -4.80
C THR A 185 7.84 3.18 -4.30
N LYS A 186 8.57 2.42 -3.47
CA LYS A 186 9.90 2.81 -2.98
C LYS A 186 11.07 2.29 -3.82
N GLY A 187 10.81 1.76 -5.01
CA GLY A 187 11.82 1.18 -5.89
C GLY A 187 11.76 1.74 -7.32
N THR A 188 12.18 2.99 -7.51
CA THR A 188 12.76 3.51 -8.77
C THR A 188 13.61 4.73 -8.45
#